data_AF-A0A665URM4-F1
#
_entry.id   AF-A0A665URM4-F1
#
_cell.length_a   1.000
_cell.length_b   1.000
_cell.length_c   1.000
_cell.angle_alpha   90.00
_cell.angle_beta   90.00
_cell.angle_gamma   90.00
#
_symmetry.space_group_name_H-M   'P 1'
#
loop_
_entity.id
_entity.type
_entity.pdbx_description
1 polymer ?
#
loop_
_entity_poly.entity_id
_entity_poly.type
_entity_poly.pdbx_seq_one_letter_code
_entity_poly.pdbx_strand_id
1 'polypeptide(L)'
;MTNPDSDSLTQQSLSDGEEQLDRLQQAELTRNTCMSNWRAGGVQAWMEVVMGMPMYTRACSENVKSGKVLLGLTDEDLELGLGISNPIHRRKLRLAIEDYRRAEGDQGLSKASEMDHHWVATSWLSDVGLPQYSQTFQSHLVDGRVLNSLSRRDLERFLNISDQFHQTSLLLAIQLLQMLSFDKEALQARRAKCEHQDQDPVVWTCHRVMKWIREIDLKEFADNLQGKGIHGALMSLDPSFDTDAMAKALGIPSNKHMLHRHLYEEMKTLAVPLK
;
A
#
# COMPACT_ATOMS: atom_id res chain seq x y z
N MET A 1 14.82 16.92 -48.63
CA MET A 1 15.69 16.08 -47.81
C MET A 1 14.91 15.72 -46.57
N THR A 2 14.25 14.57 -46.58
CA THR A 2 13.58 13.99 -45.40
C THR A 2 14.65 13.54 -44.42
N ASN A 3 14.53 13.94 -43.16
CA ASN A 3 15.55 13.71 -42.14
C ASN A 3 15.44 12.25 -41.65
N PRO A 4 16.41 11.36 -41.95
CA PRO A 4 16.28 9.92 -41.69
C PRO A 4 16.19 9.56 -40.19
N ASP A 5 16.62 10.46 -39.31
CA ASP A 5 16.52 10.29 -37.84
C ASP A 5 15.10 10.51 -37.30
N SER A 6 14.23 11.19 -38.05
CA SER A 6 12.82 11.40 -37.67
C SER A 6 12.00 10.13 -37.83
N ASP A 7 12.23 9.37 -38.91
CA ASP A 7 11.46 8.17 -39.21
C ASP A 7 11.86 6.99 -38.31
N SER A 8 13.13 6.89 -37.90
CA SER A 8 13.62 5.83 -37.01
C SER A 8 13.10 5.95 -35.57
N LEU A 9 13.08 7.17 -35.01
CA LEU A 9 12.51 7.44 -33.69
C LEU A 9 10.99 7.19 -33.66
N THR A 10 10.31 7.49 -34.76
CA THR A 10 8.86 7.27 -34.88
C THR A 10 8.55 5.77 -35.04
N GLN A 11 9.34 5.03 -35.81
CA GLN A 11 9.20 3.57 -35.92
C GLN A 11 9.53 2.82 -34.62
N GLN A 12 10.55 3.26 -33.89
CA GLN A 12 10.92 2.64 -32.61
C GLN A 12 9.86 2.89 -31.53
N SER A 13 9.33 4.10 -31.43
CA SER A 13 8.21 4.41 -30.52
C SER A 13 6.91 3.70 -30.86
N LEU A 14 6.63 3.47 -32.16
CA LEU A 14 5.50 2.63 -32.60
C LEU A 14 5.71 1.16 -32.23
N SER A 15 6.92 0.62 -32.45
CA SER A 15 7.27 -0.76 -32.07
C SER A 15 7.19 -0.99 -30.55
N ASP A 16 7.69 -0.03 -29.76
CA ASP A 16 7.63 -0.10 -28.29
C ASP A 16 6.17 -0.05 -27.80
N GLY A 17 5.31 0.73 -28.48
CA GLY A 17 3.87 0.81 -28.20
C GLY A 17 3.11 -0.47 -28.55
N GLU A 18 3.44 -1.13 -29.66
CA GLU A 18 2.87 -2.42 -30.06
C GLU A 18 3.26 -3.53 -29.07
N GLU A 19 4.53 -3.56 -28.64
CA GLU A 19 5.01 -4.54 -27.66
C GLU A 19 4.35 -4.34 -26.28
N GLN A 20 4.17 -3.09 -25.84
CA GLN A 20 3.45 -2.78 -24.61
C GLN A 20 1.98 -3.22 -24.68
N LEU A 21 1.32 -3.01 -25.82
CA LEU A 21 -0.06 -3.43 -26.02
C LEU A 21 -0.21 -4.97 -25.99
N ASP A 22 0.71 -5.70 -26.62
CA ASP A 22 0.71 -7.17 -26.58
C ASP A 22 0.90 -7.68 -25.14
N ARG A 23 1.81 -7.09 -24.36
CA ARG A 23 1.99 -7.44 -22.93
C ARG A 23 0.72 -7.19 -22.11
N LEU A 24 0.01 -6.09 -22.35
CA LEU A 24 -1.28 -5.82 -21.70
C LEU A 24 -2.34 -6.85 -22.07
N GLN A 25 -2.42 -7.24 -23.34
CA GLN A 25 -3.33 -8.30 -23.80
C GLN A 25 -3.00 -9.65 -23.16
N GLN A 26 -1.72 -10.01 -23.09
CA GLN A 26 -1.27 -11.24 -22.41
C GLN A 26 -1.61 -11.23 -20.92
N ALA A 27 -1.44 -10.10 -20.23
CA ALA A 27 -1.83 -9.96 -18.82
C ALA A 27 -3.34 -10.10 -18.60
N GLU A 28 -4.16 -9.66 -19.57
CA GLU A 28 -5.60 -9.85 -19.51
C GLU A 28 -5.99 -11.32 -19.72
N LEU A 29 -5.36 -12.00 -20.68
CA LEU A 29 -5.60 -13.42 -20.96
C LEU A 29 -5.27 -14.33 -19.78
N THR A 30 -4.26 -13.96 -18.98
CA THR A 30 -3.86 -14.73 -17.80
C THR A 30 -4.76 -14.51 -16.59
N ARG A 31 -5.57 -13.45 -16.54
CA ARG A 31 -6.43 -13.11 -15.40
C ARG A 31 -7.42 -14.23 -15.03
N ASN A 32 -7.97 -14.90 -16.04
CA ASN A 32 -8.97 -15.97 -15.85
C ASN A 32 -8.37 -17.38 -16.02
N THR A 33 -7.05 -17.50 -16.06
CA THR A 33 -6.35 -18.76 -16.29
C THR A 33 -5.49 -19.08 -15.07
N CYS A 34 -5.55 -20.32 -14.55
CA CYS A 34 -4.66 -20.73 -13.45
C CYS A 34 -3.19 -20.58 -13.84
N MET A 35 -2.36 -20.10 -12.91
CA MET A 35 -0.94 -19.82 -13.17
C MET A 35 -0.19 -21.07 -13.66
N SER A 36 -0.53 -22.27 -13.19
CA SER A 36 0.05 -23.53 -13.70
C SER A 36 -0.08 -23.72 -15.22
N ASN A 37 -1.08 -23.11 -15.85
CA ASN A 37 -1.34 -23.21 -17.29
C ASN A 37 -0.72 -22.06 -18.10
N TRP A 38 -0.05 -21.10 -17.46
CA TRP A 38 0.55 -19.97 -18.17
C TRP A 38 1.77 -20.40 -18.99
N ARG A 39 1.86 -19.90 -20.21
CA ARG A 39 3.06 -19.96 -21.05
C ARG A 39 4.05 -18.88 -20.64
N ALA A 40 5.28 -18.97 -21.16
CA ALA A 40 6.34 -17.99 -20.89
C ALA A 40 5.92 -16.53 -21.09
N GLY A 41 5.19 -16.21 -22.18
CA GLY A 41 4.69 -14.86 -22.45
C GLY A 41 3.74 -14.34 -21.36
N GLY A 42 2.83 -15.19 -20.86
CA GLY A 42 1.93 -14.83 -19.76
C GLY A 42 2.66 -14.57 -18.44
N VAL A 43 3.73 -15.33 -18.17
CA VAL A 43 4.60 -15.10 -17.00
C VAL A 43 5.33 -13.76 -17.10
N GLN A 44 5.86 -13.43 -18.28
CA GLN A 44 6.55 -12.14 -18.52
C GLN A 44 5.58 -10.97 -18.38
N ALA A 45 4.41 -11.05 -19.01
CA ALA A 45 3.36 -10.05 -18.90
C ALA A 45 2.92 -9.84 -17.45
N TRP A 46 2.76 -10.92 -16.67
CA TRP A 46 2.43 -10.82 -15.25
C TRP A 46 3.54 -10.15 -14.42
N MET A 47 4.81 -10.51 -14.64
CA MET A 47 5.93 -9.90 -13.92
C MET A 47 6.00 -8.39 -14.18
N GLU A 48 5.78 -7.99 -15.43
CA GLU A 48 5.88 -6.60 -15.84
C GLU A 48 4.66 -5.78 -15.44
N VAL A 49 3.47 -6.20 -15.89
CA VAL A 49 2.24 -5.41 -15.82
C VAL A 49 1.57 -5.56 -14.46
N VAL A 50 1.39 -6.81 -13.99
CA VAL A 50 0.61 -7.09 -12.77
C VAL A 50 1.46 -6.86 -11.53
N MET A 51 2.69 -7.33 -11.53
CA MET A 51 3.60 -7.18 -10.39
C MET A 51 4.31 -5.82 -10.38
N GLY A 52 4.39 -5.14 -11.54
CA GLY A 52 5.09 -3.87 -11.68
C GLY A 52 6.61 -4.03 -11.53
N MET A 53 7.18 -5.12 -12.05
CA MET A 53 8.58 -5.49 -11.87
C MET A 53 9.34 -5.64 -13.21
N PRO A 54 9.34 -4.61 -14.09
CA PRO A 54 9.98 -4.69 -15.40
C PRO A 54 11.48 -4.97 -15.30
N MET A 55 12.15 -4.57 -14.22
CA MET A 55 13.59 -4.78 -14.04
C MET A 55 14.01 -6.25 -13.95
N TYR A 56 13.07 -7.17 -13.67
CA TYR A 56 13.34 -8.61 -13.56
C TYR A 56 12.85 -9.44 -14.76
N THR A 57 12.23 -8.80 -15.77
CA THR A 57 11.63 -9.51 -16.91
C THR A 57 12.65 -10.28 -17.74
N ARG A 58 13.84 -9.72 -17.96
CA ARG A 58 14.92 -10.39 -18.69
C ARG A 58 15.35 -11.69 -18.00
N ALA A 59 15.75 -11.61 -16.73
CA ALA A 59 16.15 -12.80 -15.97
C ALA A 59 15.00 -13.81 -15.85
N CYS A 60 13.76 -13.33 -15.70
CA CYS A 60 12.57 -14.18 -15.71
C CYS A 60 12.39 -14.89 -17.05
N SER A 61 12.57 -14.20 -18.18
CA SER A 61 12.47 -14.79 -19.53
C SER A 61 13.51 -15.87 -19.79
N GLU A 62 14.71 -15.69 -19.27
CA GLU A 62 15.84 -16.61 -19.43
C GLU A 62 15.62 -17.89 -18.61
N ASN A 63 15.11 -17.76 -17.38
CA ASN A 63 15.07 -18.85 -16.39
C ASN A 63 13.67 -19.47 -16.18
N VAL A 64 12.57 -18.78 -16.52
CA VAL A 64 11.19 -19.23 -16.24
C VAL A 64 10.42 -19.42 -17.55
N LYS A 65 10.14 -20.67 -17.90
CA LYS A 65 9.51 -21.03 -19.19
C LYS A 65 8.01 -21.31 -19.14
N SER A 66 7.43 -21.39 -17.94
CA SER A 66 5.98 -21.57 -17.74
C SER A 66 5.58 -21.14 -16.33
N GLY A 67 4.29 -20.92 -16.11
CA GLY A 67 3.79 -20.59 -14.78
C GLY A 67 3.89 -21.76 -13.79
N LYS A 68 3.90 -23.02 -14.26
CA LYS A 68 4.24 -24.17 -13.40
C LYS A 68 5.67 -24.10 -12.85
N VAL A 69 6.63 -23.62 -13.63
CA VAL A 69 8.01 -23.37 -13.16
C VAL A 69 8.02 -22.21 -12.16
N LEU A 70 7.32 -21.10 -12.47
CA LEU A 70 7.20 -19.95 -11.58
C LEU A 70 6.63 -20.35 -10.20
N LEU A 71 5.56 -21.15 -10.19
CA LEU A 71 4.94 -21.67 -8.97
C LEU A 71 5.86 -22.59 -8.17
N GLY A 72 6.92 -23.13 -8.77
CA GLY A 72 7.88 -24.00 -8.12
C GLY A 72 9.11 -23.29 -7.54
N LEU A 73 9.29 -21.98 -7.79
CA LEU A 73 10.50 -21.27 -7.37
C LEU A 73 10.61 -21.17 -5.84
N THR A 74 11.82 -21.44 -5.35
CA THR A 74 12.23 -21.26 -3.95
C THR A 74 12.81 -19.85 -3.72
N ASP A 75 13.02 -19.45 -2.46
CA ASP A 75 13.66 -18.15 -2.16
C ASP A 75 15.06 -18.05 -2.77
N GLU A 76 15.81 -19.17 -2.80
CA GLU A 76 17.12 -19.26 -3.44
C GLU A 76 17.03 -19.07 -4.95
N ASP A 77 16.03 -19.66 -5.62
CA ASP A 77 15.82 -19.45 -7.05
C ASP A 77 15.47 -17.99 -7.37
N LEU A 78 14.72 -17.31 -6.50
CA LEU A 78 14.41 -15.89 -6.67
C LEU A 78 15.67 -15.01 -6.50
N GLU A 79 16.52 -15.34 -5.53
CA GLU A 79 17.75 -14.59 -5.26
C GLU A 79 18.83 -14.82 -6.32
N LEU A 80 19.15 -16.08 -6.60
CA LEU A 80 20.25 -16.46 -7.50
C LEU A 80 19.80 -16.58 -8.95
N GLY A 81 18.66 -17.24 -9.20
CA GLY A 81 18.15 -17.49 -10.54
C GLY A 81 17.58 -16.24 -11.21
N LEU A 82 16.82 -15.43 -10.46
CA LEU A 82 16.26 -14.17 -10.97
C LEU A 82 17.09 -12.92 -10.62
N GLY A 83 18.15 -13.07 -9.82
CA GLY A 83 19.02 -11.96 -9.43
C GLY A 83 18.33 -10.93 -8.52
N ILE A 84 17.28 -11.32 -7.80
CA ILE A 84 16.49 -10.39 -6.96
C ILE A 84 17.20 -10.23 -5.61
N SER A 85 18.17 -9.31 -5.53
CA SER A 85 18.94 -9.05 -4.31
C SER A 85 18.17 -8.26 -3.24
N ASN A 86 17.18 -7.46 -3.63
CA ASN A 86 16.37 -6.70 -2.68
C ASN A 86 15.41 -7.64 -1.93
N PRO A 87 15.49 -7.75 -0.60
CA PRO A 87 14.69 -8.69 0.18
C PRO A 87 13.20 -8.39 0.17
N ILE A 88 12.77 -7.13 -0.01
CA ILE A 88 11.35 -6.79 -0.12
C ILE A 88 10.81 -7.15 -1.50
N HIS A 89 11.59 -6.97 -2.57
CA HIS A 89 11.21 -7.40 -3.92
C HIS A 89 11.03 -8.92 -3.98
N ARG A 90 11.98 -9.65 -3.36
CA ARG A 90 11.91 -11.11 -3.25
C ARG A 90 10.69 -11.55 -2.44
N ARG A 91 10.43 -10.88 -1.30
CA ARG A 91 9.23 -11.13 -0.48
C ARG A 91 7.94 -10.88 -1.26
N LYS A 92 7.84 -9.76 -2.00
CA LYS A 92 6.69 -9.42 -2.86
C LYS A 92 6.38 -10.56 -3.82
N LEU A 93 7.40 -11.03 -4.55
CA LEU A 93 7.23 -12.08 -5.54
C LEU A 93 6.86 -13.43 -4.90
N ARG A 94 7.52 -13.79 -3.79
CA ARG A 94 7.20 -15.01 -3.02
C ARG A 94 5.76 -15.00 -2.50
N LEU A 95 5.30 -13.88 -1.95
CA LEU A 95 3.92 -13.73 -1.47
C LEU A 95 2.91 -13.80 -2.61
N ALA A 96 3.24 -13.21 -3.76
CA ALA A 96 2.40 -13.32 -4.95
C ALA A 96 2.29 -14.77 -5.44
N ILE A 97 3.41 -15.48 -5.59
CA ILE A 97 3.43 -16.88 -6.00
C ILE A 97 2.57 -17.74 -5.07
N GLU A 98 2.68 -17.54 -3.75
CA GLU A 98 1.86 -18.25 -2.77
C GLU A 98 0.36 -17.92 -2.89
N ASP A 99 0.01 -16.67 -3.14
CA ASP A 99 -1.37 -16.23 -3.36
C ASP A 99 -1.97 -16.90 -4.62
N TYR A 100 -1.22 -16.93 -5.72
CA TYR A 100 -1.64 -17.64 -6.94
C TYR A 100 -1.74 -19.15 -6.74
N ARG A 101 -0.85 -19.76 -5.93
CA ARG A 101 -0.91 -21.19 -5.61
C ARG A 101 -2.18 -21.55 -4.84
N ARG A 102 -2.58 -20.71 -3.88
CA ARG A 102 -3.85 -20.89 -3.15
C ARG A 102 -5.05 -20.71 -4.06
N ALA A 103 -4.94 -19.79 -5.01
CA ALA A 103 -6.01 -19.50 -5.95
C ALA A 103 -6.32 -20.59 -6.98
N GLU A 104 -5.45 -21.61 -7.11
CA GLU A 104 -5.77 -22.78 -7.93
C GLU A 104 -6.88 -23.66 -7.31
N GLY A 105 -7.22 -23.48 -6.03
CA GLY A 105 -8.23 -24.27 -5.29
C GLY A 105 -9.58 -23.57 -5.08
N ASP A 106 -10.12 -22.91 -6.11
CA ASP A 106 -11.40 -22.17 -6.14
C ASP A 106 -11.50 -20.92 -5.23
N GLN A 107 -10.44 -20.59 -4.49
CA GLN A 107 -10.35 -19.38 -3.68
C GLN A 107 -9.65 -18.30 -4.50
N GLY A 108 -10.37 -17.44 -5.23
CA GLY A 108 -9.74 -16.36 -6.01
C GLY A 108 -8.67 -15.58 -5.23
N LEU A 109 -7.80 -14.84 -5.93
CA LEU A 109 -6.69 -14.10 -5.31
C LEU A 109 -7.12 -13.28 -4.11
N SER A 110 -6.25 -13.18 -3.10
CA SER A 110 -6.51 -12.36 -1.93
C SER A 110 -6.80 -10.91 -2.31
N LYS A 111 -7.69 -10.23 -1.57
CA LYS A 111 -7.98 -8.79 -1.76
C LYS A 111 -6.74 -7.90 -1.60
N ALA A 112 -5.74 -8.37 -0.85
CA ALA A 112 -4.44 -7.70 -0.75
C ALA A 112 -3.70 -7.59 -2.11
N SER A 113 -4.02 -8.44 -3.09
CA SER A 113 -3.47 -8.37 -4.45
C SER A 113 -4.01 -7.18 -5.28
N GLU A 114 -5.16 -6.60 -4.90
CA GLU A 114 -5.78 -5.44 -5.57
C GLU A 114 -5.10 -4.11 -5.20
N MET A 115 -4.23 -4.12 -4.18
CA MET A 115 -3.49 -2.96 -3.71
C MET A 115 -2.08 -2.96 -4.26
N ASP A 116 -1.87 -2.38 -5.44
CA ASP A 116 -0.54 -2.25 -6.02
C ASP A 116 0.38 -1.31 -5.21
N HIS A 117 1.68 -1.38 -5.51
CA HIS A 117 2.69 -0.62 -4.79
C HIS A 117 2.62 0.90 -5.04
N HIS A 118 2.05 1.32 -6.18
CA HIS A 118 1.85 2.73 -6.48
C HIS A 118 0.73 3.32 -5.63
N TRP A 119 -0.41 2.63 -5.51
CA TRP A 119 -1.50 3.02 -4.64
C TRP A 119 -1.06 3.05 -3.17
N VAL A 120 -0.31 2.03 -2.72
CA VAL A 120 0.26 2.01 -1.36
C VAL A 120 1.15 3.25 -1.12
N ALA A 121 2.06 3.54 -2.04
CA ALA A 121 3.00 4.63 -1.90
C ALA A 121 2.36 6.02 -1.99
N THR A 122 1.39 6.23 -2.88
CA THR A 122 0.87 7.57 -3.19
C THR A 122 -0.45 7.91 -2.51
N SER A 123 -1.30 6.92 -2.28
CA SER A 123 -2.65 7.11 -1.72
C SER A 123 -2.70 6.66 -0.26
N TRP A 124 -2.37 5.40 0.01
CA TRP A 124 -2.53 4.83 1.35
C TRP A 124 -1.62 5.50 2.39
N LEU A 125 -0.34 5.76 2.08
CA LEU A 125 0.53 6.49 3.00
C LEU A 125 0.05 7.93 3.28
N SER A 126 -0.57 8.58 2.29
CA SER A 126 -1.18 9.90 2.48
C SER A 126 -2.39 9.80 3.41
N ASP A 127 -3.25 8.78 3.22
CA ASP A 127 -4.38 8.49 4.09
C ASP A 127 -3.96 8.20 5.53
N VAL A 128 -2.82 7.54 5.74
CA VAL A 128 -2.25 7.26 7.08
C VAL A 128 -1.63 8.51 7.70
N GLY A 129 -1.27 9.51 6.89
CA GLY A 129 -0.61 10.73 7.35
C GLY A 129 0.91 10.61 7.40
N LEU A 130 1.51 9.72 6.60
CA LEU A 130 2.95 9.50 6.49
C LEU A 130 3.47 9.59 5.02
N PRO A 131 3.09 10.62 4.23
CA PRO A 131 3.52 10.74 2.83
C PRO A 131 5.04 10.88 2.67
N GLN A 132 5.79 11.24 3.71
CA GLN A 132 7.26 11.29 3.67
C GLN A 132 7.92 9.93 3.36
N TYR A 133 7.23 8.81 3.58
CA TYR A 133 7.75 7.48 3.28
C TYR A 133 7.41 6.97 1.87
N SER A 134 6.69 7.77 1.06
CA SER A 134 6.21 7.37 -0.27
C SER A 134 7.32 6.86 -1.17
N GLN A 135 8.44 7.60 -1.26
CA GLN A 135 9.56 7.20 -2.11
C GLN A 135 10.18 5.87 -1.67
N THR A 136 10.29 5.63 -0.36
CA THR A 136 10.85 4.39 0.17
C THR A 136 9.94 3.19 -0.09
N PHE A 137 8.62 3.34 0.07
CA PHE A 137 7.65 2.28 -0.23
C PHE A 137 7.60 1.97 -1.73
N GLN A 138 7.64 3.03 -2.56
CA GLN A 138 7.69 2.90 -4.02
C GLN A 138 8.96 2.16 -4.47
N SER A 139 10.13 2.55 -3.97
CA SER A 139 11.42 1.95 -4.39
C SER A 139 11.58 0.49 -3.95
N HIS A 140 10.89 0.08 -2.88
CA HIS A 140 10.85 -1.30 -2.40
C HIS A 140 9.62 -2.08 -2.90
N LEU A 141 8.79 -1.48 -3.78
CA LEU A 141 7.62 -2.12 -4.40
C LEU A 141 6.61 -2.71 -3.40
N VAL A 142 6.44 -2.05 -2.24
CA VAL A 142 5.55 -2.51 -1.15
C VAL A 142 4.09 -2.49 -1.61
N ASP A 143 3.49 -3.66 -1.88
CA ASP A 143 2.07 -3.81 -2.20
C ASP A 143 1.25 -4.31 -0.98
N GLY A 144 -0.06 -4.50 -1.15
CA GLY A 144 -0.94 -4.96 -0.07
C GLY A 144 -0.51 -6.30 0.54
N ARG A 145 0.02 -7.23 -0.27
CA ARG A 145 0.54 -8.52 0.23
C ARG A 145 1.78 -8.30 1.10
N VAL A 146 2.70 -7.44 0.65
CA VAL A 146 3.87 -7.07 1.46
C VAL A 146 3.43 -6.39 2.76
N LEU A 147 2.52 -5.41 2.70
CA LEU A 147 1.96 -4.74 3.89
C LEU A 147 1.47 -5.76 4.93
N ASN A 148 0.67 -6.75 4.51
CA ASN A 148 0.13 -7.78 5.39
C ASN A 148 1.21 -8.67 6.06
N SER A 149 2.45 -8.61 5.58
CA SER A 149 3.58 -9.40 6.09
C SER A 149 4.61 -8.58 6.87
N LEU A 150 4.46 -7.25 6.93
CA LEU A 150 5.45 -6.38 7.57
C LEU A 150 5.37 -6.49 9.09
N SER A 151 6.54 -6.66 9.70
CA SER A 151 6.74 -6.52 11.14
C SER A 151 7.38 -5.17 11.48
N ARG A 152 7.37 -4.79 12.77
CA ARG A 152 8.12 -3.62 13.26
C ARG A 152 9.59 -3.64 12.84
N ARG A 153 10.23 -4.82 12.91
CA ARG A 153 11.62 -5.03 12.51
C ARG A 153 11.82 -4.79 11.01
N ASP A 154 10.85 -5.15 10.18
CA ASP A 154 10.94 -4.93 8.73
C ASP A 154 10.85 -3.44 8.39
N LEU A 155 9.97 -2.69 9.08
CA LEU A 155 9.85 -1.23 8.92
C LEU A 155 11.18 -0.53 9.21
N GLU A 156 11.85 -0.92 10.30
CA GLU A 156 13.15 -0.37 10.68
C GLU A 156 14.27 -0.80 9.71
N ARG A 157 14.42 -2.11 9.52
CA ARG A 157 15.57 -2.69 8.82
C ARG A 157 15.54 -2.45 7.31
N PHE A 158 14.38 -2.55 6.68
CA PHE A 158 14.26 -2.54 5.22
C PHE A 158 13.68 -1.24 4.69
N LEU A 159 12.79 -0.58 5.44
CA LEU A 159 12.15 0.67 5.02
C LEU A 159 12.73 1.91 5.73
N ASN A 160 13.76 1.74 6.56
CA ASN A 160 14.45 2.82 7.27
C ASN A 160 13.52 3.73 8.10
N ILE A 161 12.48 3.13 8.70
CA ILE A 161 11.52 3.82 9.57
C ILE A 161 11.91 3.49 11.01
N SER A 162 12.74 4.34 11.62
CA SER A 162 13.22 4.17 12.99
C SER A 162 12.33 4.84 14.05
N ASP A 163 11.47 5.79 13.64
CA ASP A 163 10.53 6.44 14.54
C ASP A 163 9.50 5.42 15.05
N GLN A 164 9.53 5.15 16.36
CA GLN A 164 8.68 4.13 16.99
C GLN A 164 7.19 4.45 16.89
N PHE A 165 6.84 5.74 16.90
CA PHE A 165 5.46 6.19 16.77
C PHE A 165 4.96 5.99 15.34
N HIS A 166 5.76 6.34 14.33
CA HIS A 166 5.42 6.05 12.93
C HIS A 166 5.33 4.54 12.66
N GLN A 167 6.19 3.73 13.27
CA GLN A 167 6.08 2.27 13.20
C GLN A 167 4.74 1.78 13.78
N THR A 168 4.33 2.26 14.96
CA THR A 168 3.03 1.91 15.56
C THR A 168 1.87 2.34 14.66
N SER A 169 1.90 3.58 14.18
CA SER A 169 0.91 4.13 13.25
C SER A 169 0.74 3.24 12.00
N LEU A 170 1.83 2.88 11.32
CA LEU A 170 1.78 2.01 10.14
C LEU A 170 1.20 0.62 10.46
N LEU A 171 1.61 0.01 11.58
CA LEU A 171 1.12 -1.31 11.96
C LEU A 171 -0.37 -1.31 12.30
N LEU A 172 -0.89 -0.25 12.92
CA LEU A 172 -2.33 -0.10 13.20
C LEU A 172 -3.13 0.20 11.93
N ALA A 173 -2.57 0.97 10.99
CA ALA A 173 -3.16 1.13 9.66
C ALA A 173 -3.24 -0.21 8.90
N ILE A 174 -2.22 -1.06 9.01
CA ILE A 174 -2.21 -2.43 8.46
C ILE A 174 -3.24 -3.29 9.19
N GLN A 175 -3.37 -3.17 10.52
CA GLN A 175 -4.39 -3.87 11.29
C GLN A 175 -5.82 -3.50 10.84
N LEU A 176 -6.08 -2.23 10.52
CA LEU A 176 -7.36 -1.83 9.92
C LEU A 176 -7.60 -2.55 8.58
N LEU A 177 -6.58 -2.64 7.71
CA LEU A 177 -6.70 -3.39 6.47
C LEU A 177 -7.00 -4.88 6.76
N GLN A 178 -6.33 -5.49 7.73
CA GLN A 178 -6.58 -6.88 8.15
C GLN A 178 -8.01 -7.09 8.66
N MET A 179 -8.56 -6.16 9.46
CA MET A 179 -9.95 -6.21 9.93
C MET A 179 -10.97 -6.17 8.78
N LEU A 180 -10.61 -5.56 7.65
CA LEU A 180 -11.40 -5.51 6.43
C LEU A 180 -10.98 -6.58 5.42
N SER A 181 -10.14 -7.55 5.81
CA SER A 181 -9.58 -8.56 4.90
C SER A 181 -8.90 -7.98 3.66
N PHE A 182 -8.32 -6.78 3.77
CA PHE A 182 -7.74 -5.97 2.69
C PHE A 182 -8.74 -5.57 1.59
N ASP A 183 -10.05 -5.64 1.85
CA ASP A 183 -11.07 -5.18 0.92
C ASP A 183 -11.03 -3.64 0.78
N LYS A 184 -10.40 -3.21 -0.31
CA LYS A 184 -10.21 -1.79 -0.65
C LYS A 184 -11.55 -1.09 -0.90
N GLU A 185 -12.52 -1.75 -1.51
CA GLU A 185 -13.84 -1.18 -1.79
C GLU A 185 -14.64 -0.99 -0.51
N ALA A 186 -14.63 -1.99 0.38
CA ALA A 186 -15.28 -1.90 1.69
C ALA A 186 -14.68 -0.77 2.54
N LEU A 187 -13.35 -0.59 2.53
CA LEU A 187 -12.68 0.53 3.21
C LEU A 187 -13.15 1.88 2.65
N GLN A 188 -13.17 2.05 1.33
CA GLN A 188 -13.59 3.31 0.71
C GLN A 188 -15.08 3.58 0.94
N ALA A 189 -15.94 2.57 0.89
CA ALA A 189 -17.35 2.71 1.20
C ALA A 189 -17.60 3.17 2.64
N ARG A 190 -16.84 2.66 3.62
CA ARG A 190 -16.92 3.14 5.01
C ARG A 190 -16.41 4.57 5.15
N ARG A 191 -15.28 4.91 4.50
CA ARG A 191 -14.74 6.28 4.50
C ARG A 191 -15.71 7.31 3.92
N ALA A 192 -16.35 6.98 2.80
CA ALA A 192 -17.32 7.87 2.15
C ALA A 192 -18.52 8.20 3.07
N LYS A 193 -19.01 7.22 3.85
CA LYS A 193 -20.10 7.45 4.81
C LYS A 193 -19.72 8.42 5.94
N CYS A 194 -18.43 8.52 6.24
CA CYS A 194 -17.92 9.33 7.35
C CYS A 194 -17.37 10.67 6.89
N GLU A 195 -17.41 10.99 5.60
CA GLU A 195 -16.80 12.22 5.06
C GLU A 195 -17.40 13.48 5.70
N HIS A 196 -18.70 13.47 6.01
CA HIS A 196 -19.43 14.60 6.59
C HIS A 196 -20.08 14.29 7.94
N GLN A 197 -19.74 13.15 8.55
CA GLN A 197 -20.35 12.71 9.81
C GLN A 197 -19.28 12.16 10.73
N ASP A 198 -19.38 12.50 12.02
CA ASP A 198 -18.43 12.04 13.05
C ASP A 198 -18.77 10.62 13.52
N GLN A 199 -18.67 9.66 12.60
CA GLN A 199 -18.96 8.24 12.84
C GLN A 199 -17.79 7.38 12.41
N ASP A 200 -17.73 6.16 12.95
CA ASP A 200 -16.77 5.12 12.56
C ASP A 200 -15.31 5.64 12.50
N PRO A 201 -14.79 6.24 13.60
CA PRO A 201 -13.50 6.90 13.60
C PRO A 201 -12.36 6.00 13.17
N VAL A 202 -12.47 4.67 13.34
CA VAL A 202 -11.42 3.71 12.97
C VAL A 202 -11.03 3.78 11.49
N VAL A 203 -11.93 4.15 10.57
CA VAL A 203 -11.61 4.25 9.13
C VAL A 203 -11.10 5.62 8.69
N TRP A 204 -11.07 6.61 9.58
CA TRP A 204 -10.72 7.97 9.23
C TRP A 204 -9.29 8.07 8.72
N THR A 205 -9.12 8.78 7.60
CA THR A 205 -7.82 9.18 7.11
C THR A 205 -7.25 10.31 7.98
N CYS A 206 -5.95 10.55 7.90
CA CYS A 206 -5.30 11.73 8.48
C CYS A 206 -6.01 13.02 8.06
N HIS A 207 -6.39 13.12 6.78
CA HIS A 207 -7.15 14.27 6.27
C HIS A 207 -8.51 14.41 6.96
N ARG A 208 -9.24 13.30 7.19
CA ARG A 208 -10.53 13.32 7.88
C ARG A 208 -10.38 13.72 9.36
N VAL A 209 -9.31 13.28 10.03
CA VAL A 209 -8.96 13.72 11.40
C VAL A 209 -8.68 15.23 11.40
N MET A 210 -7.85 15.74 10.47
CA MET A 210 -7.58 17.17 10.37
C MET A 210 -8.87 17.98 10.09
N LYS A 211 -9.79 17.45 9.29
CA LYS A 211 -11.10 18.06 9.05
C LYS A 211 -11.90 18.15 10.35
N TRP A 212 -11.99 17.06 11.11
CA TRP A 212 -12.65 17.05 12.43
C TRP A 212 -12.04 18.08 13.38
N ILE A 213 -10.71 18.16 13.48
CA ILE A 213 -10.01 19.17 14.29
C ILE A 213 -10.42 20.59 13.91
N ARG A 214 -10.63 20.88 12.62
CA ARG A 214 -11.11 22.19 12.17
C ARG A 214 -12.57 22.42 12.54
N GLU A 215 -13.40 21.39 12.51
CA GLU A 215 -14.84 21.43 12.84
C GLU A 215 -15.10 21.64 14.33
N ILE A 216 -14.21 21.15 15.20
CA ILE A 216 -14.27 21.38 16.66
C ILE A 216 -13.55 22.67 17.11
N ASP A 217 -13.45 23.67 16.22
CA ASP A 217 -12.83 24.99 16.48
C ASP A 217 -11.33 24.99 16.84
N LEU A 218 -10.59 23.93 16.50
CA LEU A 218 -9.13 23.84 16.70
C LEU A 218 -8.33 24.01 15.39
N LYS A 219 -8.88 24.75 14.42
CA LYS A 219 -8.35 24.87 13.05
C LYS A 219 -6.91 25.35 12.94
N GLU A 220 -6.44 26.17 13.89
CA GLU A 220 -5.05 26.69 13.92
C GLU A 220 -4.00 25.61 14.23
N PHE A 221 -4.42 24.46 14.77
CA PHE A 221 -3.56 23.32 15.09
C PHE A 221 -3.65 22.19 14.08
N ALA A 222 -4.67 22.18 13.21
CA ALA A 222 -4.98 21.05 12.34
C ALA A 222 -3.82 20.64 11.43
N ASP A 223 -3.12 21.62 10.85
CA ASP A 223 -2.03 21.36 9.90
C ASP A 223 -0.78 20.74 10.57
N ASN A 224 -0.65 20.83 11.90
CA ASN A 224 0.45 20.22 12.64
C ASN A 224 0.41 18.67 12.62
N LEU A 225 -0.72 18.08 12.24
CA LEU A 225 -0.86 16.62 12.11
C LEU A 225 -0.21 16.07 10.83
N GLN A 226 0.13 16.93 9.86
CA GLN A 226 0.72 16.48 8.60
C GLN A 226 2.07 15.79 8.85
N GLY A 227 2.21 14.58 8.31
CA GLY A 227 3.44 13.79 8.45
C GLY A 227 3.63 13.18 9.84
N LYS A 228 2.64 13.24 10.74
CA LYS A 228 2.71 12.63 12.08
C LYS A 228 2.15 11.22 12.16
N GLY A 229 1.48 10.74 11.12
CA GLY A 229 0.84 9.42 11.13
C GLY A 229 -0.40 9.34 12.03
N ILE A 230 -1.05 10.46 12.33
CA ILE A 230 -2.31 10.47 13.07
C ILE A 230 -3.46 10.17 12.12
N HIS A 231 -4.16 9.06 12.36
CA HIS A 231 -5.32 8.60 11.59
C HIS A 231 -6.27 7.82 12.50
N GLY A 232 -7.43 7.46 11.97
CA GLY A 232 -8.53 6.82 12.69
C GLY A 232 -8.19 5.51 13.40
N ALA A 233 -7.47 4.62 12.73
CA ALA A 233 -7.07 3.33 13.29
C ALA A 233 -6.11 3.50 14.48
N LEU A 234 -5.15 4.43 14.40
CA LEU A 234 -4.34 4.82 15.55
C LEU A 234 -5.21 5.30 16.72
N MET A 235 -6.12 6.26 16.47
CA MET A 235 -6.98 6.83 17.50
C MET A 235 -7.91 5.82 18.17
N SER A 236 -8.34 4.79 17.42
CA SER A 236 -9.36 3.83 17.87
C SER A 236 -8.78 2.52 18.39
N LEU A 237 -7.59 2.13 17.94
CA LEU A 237 -7.01 0.80 18.23
C LEU A 237 -5.80 0.87 19.16
N ASP A 238 -5.13 2.03 19.30
CA ASP A 238 -4.02 2.19 20.25
C ASP A 238 -4.55 2.63 21.63
N PRO A 239 -4.55 1.75 22.65
CA PRO A 239 -5.02 2.12 23.99
C PRO A 239 -4.13 3.17 24.68
N SER A 240 -2.91 3.40 24.17
CA SER A 240 -2.01 4.43 24.69
C SER A 240 -2.17 5.80 24.03
N PHE A 241 -2.99 5.89 22.97
CA PHE A 241 -3.23 7.15 22.28
C PHE A 241 -4.39 7.91 22.91
N ASP A 242 -4.08 8.79 23.87
CA ASP A 242 -5.04 9.59 24.62
C ASP A 242 -5.09 11.06 24.18
N THR A 243 -5.86 11.88 24.90
CA THR A 243 -5.98 13.32 24.64
C THR A 243 -4.64 14.05 24.78
N ASP A 244 -3.79 13.64 25.72
CA ASP A 244 -2.47 14.26 25.90
C ASP A 244 -1.57 13.96 24.69
N ALA A 245 -1.62 12.73 24.17
CA ALA A 245 -0.92 12.34 22.94
C ALA A 245 -1.42 13.14 21.72
N MET A 246 -2.73 13.30 21.55
CA MET A 246 -3.32 14.12 20.49
C MET A 246 -2.93 15.60 20.62
N ALA A 247 -3.05 16.18 21.83
CA ALA A 247 -2.69 17.57 22.09
C ALA A 247 -1.20 17.85 21.80
N LYS A 248 -0.31 16.90 22.15
CA LYS A 248 1.11 16.95 21.81
C LYS A 248 1.33 16.90 20.30
N ALA A 249 0.62 16.04 19.57
CA ALA A 249 0.70 15.96 18.11
C ALA A 249 0.22 17.26 17.43
N LEU A 250 -0.84 17.87 17.96
CA LEU A 250 -1.39 19.16 17.53
C LEU A 250 -0.50 20.36 17.91
N GLY A 251 0.50 20.17 18.77
CA GLY A 251 1.35 21.25 19.26
C GLY A 251 0.66 22.18 20.26
N ILE A 252 -0.40 21.72 20.94
CA ILE A 252 -1.11 22.50 21.96
C ILE A 252 -0.27 22.54 23.24
N PRO A 253 0.16 23.72 23.73
CA PRO A 253 0.96 23.82 24.94
C PRO A 253 0.23 23.26 26.18
N SER A 254 0.96 22.63 27.09
CA SER A 254 0.40 21.98 28.30
C SER A 254 -0.29 22.95 29.27
N ASN A 255 0.03 24.25 29.21
CA ASN A 255 -0.61 25.28 30.02
C ASN A 255 -1.97 25.77 29.45
N LYS A 256 -2.38 25.32 28.25
CA LYS A 256 -3.66 25.69 27.63
C LYS A 256 -4.79 24.77 28.10
N HIS A 257 -5.03 24.70 29.40
CA HIS A 257 -5.97 23.75 30.03
C HIS A 257 -7.38 23.74 29.42
N MET A 258 -7.90 24.89 28.98
CA MET A 258 -9.21 24.97 28.33
C MET A 258 -9.24 24.25 26.98
N LEU A 259 -8.16 24.32 26.19
CA LEU A 259 -8.06 23.61 24.91
C LEU A 259 -7.93 22.11 25.12
N HIS A 260 -7.13 21.69 26.12
CA HIS A 260 -7.02 20.29 26.51
C HIS A 260 -8.35 19.71 26.97
N ARG A 261 -9.10 20.45 27.80
CA ARG A 261 -10.43 20.05 28.25
C ARG A 261 -11.42 19.98 27.08
N HIS A 262 -11.40 20.96 26.18
CA HIS A 262 -12.24 20.97 24.98
C HIS A 262 -11.96 19.72 24.11
N LEU A 263 -10.69 19.49 23.77
CA LEU A 263 -10.28 18.32 22.99
C LEU A 263 -10.67 17.00 23.66
N TYR A 264 -10.58 16.91 24.98
CA TYR A 264 -10.99 15.73 25.75
C TYR A 264 -12.49 15.43 25.60
N GLU A 265 -13.35 16.44 25.76
CA GLU A 265 -14.80 16.26 25.61
C GLU A 265 -15.16 15.89 24.17
N GLU A 266 -14.52 16.50 23.17
CA GLU A 266 -14.73 16.18 21.76
C GLU A 266 -14.24 14.77 21.40
N MET A 267 -13.06 14.33 21.88
CA MET A 267 -12.60 12.95 21.65
C MET A 267 -13.52 11.91 22.29
N LYS A 268 -14.17 12.25 23.43
CA LYS A 268 -15.14 11.37 24.07
C LYS A 268 -16.39 11.14 23.21
N THR A 269 -16.84 12.14 22.45
CA THR A 269 -18.01 11.96 21.58
C THR A 269 -17.76 10.93 20.48
N LEU A 270 -16.51 10.81 20.00
CA LEU A 270 -16.09 9.80 19.04
C LEU A 270 -16.02 8.38 19.62
N ALA A 271 -15.74 8.25 20.91
CA ALA A 271 -15.56 6.96 21.59
C ALA A 271 -16.89 6.26 21.94
N VAL A 272 -18.03 6.97 21.85
CA VAL A 272 -19.35 6.40 22.13
C VAL A 272 -19.82 5.64 20.88
N PRO A 273 -20.11 4.33 20.96
CA PRO A 273 -20.78 3.63 19.88
C PRO A 273 -22.12 4.33 19.64
N LEU A 274 -22.33 4.86 18.44
CA LEU A 274 -23.61 5.42 18.06
C LEU A 274 -24.67 4.32 18.21
N LYS A 275 -25.71 4.62 18.99
CA LYS A 275 -26.83 3.72 19.29
C LYS A 275 -27.58 3.31 18.02
#